data_AF-L5MCL1-F1
#
_entry.id   AF-L5MCL1-F1
#
_cell.length_a   1.000
_cell.length_b   1.000
_cell.length_c   1.000
_cell.angle_alpha   90.00
_cell.angle_beta   90.00
_cell.angle_gamma   90.00
#
_symmetry.space_group_name_H-M   'P 1'
#
loop_
_entity.id
_entity.type
_entity.pdbx_description
1 polymer ?
#
loop_
_entity_poly.entity_id
_entity_poly.type
_entity_poly.pdbx_seq_one_letter_code
_entity_poly.pdbx_strand_id
1 'polypeptide(L)'
;MAVRLIPAVHLGDGVFLVAPPPPSSPVGPLSELPEGLRSDALWGVNTARQEQKLLGWLQERAPPGACYLKCLQLLKALRDLGARGLDPRAATQWGRILSSYVLKTVLLAVLLCERAPEQGWDEAHLGKRMEQLVRFLRDCLLGRQTLFHCVLGLGGAAAEVGPLPKVLREAAPVDLLAAFDRQARELVAARLLSTWRRLPQLLRAYGGPRYLARCSPPRSQRPQHTQGFPKDEP
;
A
#
# COMPACT_ATOMS: atom_id res chain seq x y z
N MET A 1 -11.55 6.88 -16.84
CA MET A 1 -10.82 7.35 -15.65
C MET A 1 -11.86 7.88 -14.67
N ALA A 2 -11.95 7.31 -13.46
CA ALA A 2 -12.92 7.76 -12.45
C ALA A 2 -12.20 8.62 -11.42
N VAL A 3 -12.70 9.82 -11.15
CA VAL A 3 -12.18 10.72 -10.11
C VAL A 3 -13.10 10.61 -8.91
N ARG A 4 -12.56 10.24 -7.75
CA ARG A 4 -13.30 10.18 -6.49
C ARG A 4 -12.94 11.39 -5.63
N LEU A 5 -13.92 12.23 -5.36
CA LEU A 5 -13.80 13.31 -4.38
C LEU A 5 -14.06 12.73 -2.98
N ILE A 6 -13.21 13.08 -2.02
CA ILE A 6 -13.30 12.59 -0.64
C ILE A 6 -13.36 13.82 0.27
N PRO A 7 -14.50 14.08 0.93
CA PRO A 7 -14.60 15.13 1.93
C PRO A 7 -13.58 14.90 3.04
N ALA A 8 -12.87 15.98 3.42
CA ALA A 8 -11.79 15.91 4.38
C ALA A 8 -11.82 17.12 5.32
N VAL A 9 -11.77 16.87 6.63
CA VAL A 9 -11.66 17.90 7.67
C VAL A 9 -10.22 17.93 8.17
N HIS A 10 -9.60 19.11 8.20
CA HIS A 10 -8.21 19.24 8.62
C HIS A 10 -8.10 19.22 10.15
N LEU A 11 -7.21 18.36 10.68
CA LEU A 11 -6.94 18.23 12.12
C LEU A 11 -5.68 18.95 12.59
N GLY A 12 -4.87 19.47 11.68
CA GLY A 12 -3.54 20.00 11.99
C GLY A 12 -2.41 19.10 11.47
N ASP A 13 -1.22 19.69 11.34
CA ASP A 13 0.01 19.05 10.88
C ASP A 13 -0.10 18.28 9.55
N GLY A 14 -1.10 18.63 8.72
CA GLY A 14 -1.38 17.96 7.46
C GLY A 14 -2.12 16.63 7.59
N VAL A 15 -2.71 16.34 8.75
CA VAL A 15 -3.60 15.18 8.97
C VAL A 15 -5.04 15.58 8.72
N PHE A 16 -5.83 14.66 8.18
CA PHE A 16 -7.23 14.88 7.85
C PHE A 16 -8.13 13.79 8.43
N LEU A 17 -9.37 14.13 8.75
CA LEU A 17 -10.46 13.19 8.94
C LEU A 17 -11.22 13.04 7.63
N VAL A 18 -11.49 11.81 7.22
CA VAL A 18 -12.26 11.49 6.01
C VAL A 18 -13.47 10.64 6.35
N ALA A 19 -14.60 10.94 5.72
CA ALA A 19 -15.78 10.12 5.89
C ALA A 19 -15.53 8.70 5.31
N PRO A 20 -16.02 7.64 5.97
CA PRO A 20 -15.89 6.28 5.49
C PRO A 20 -16.61 6.14 4.13
N PRO A 21 -16.15 5.24 3.26
CA PRO A 21 -16.89 4.93 2.05
C PRO A 21 -18.30 4.41 2.43
N PRO A 22 -19.34 4.78 1.66
CA PRO A 22 -20.68 4.27 1.92
C PRO A 22 -20.67 2.72 1.86
N PRO A 23 -21.44 2.05 2.72
CA PRO A 23 -21.49 0.59 2.74
C PRO A 23 -21.95 0.07 1.37
N SER A 24 -21.31 -0.98 0.88
CA SER A 24 -21.58 -1.57 -0.44
C SER A 24 -22.84 -2.44 -0.50
N SER A 25 -23.63 -2.51 0.57
CA SER A 25 -24.93 -3.21 0.63
C SER A 25 -25.78 -2.65 1.77
N PRO A 26 -27.11 -2.50 1.61
CA PRO A 26 -28.01 -2.20 2.71
C PRO A 26 -28.26 -3.51 3.48
N VAL A 27 -27.50 -3.78 4.54
CA VAL A 27 -27.73 -4.96 5.39
C VAL A 27 -27.94 -4.53 6.83
N GLY A 28 -29.14 -4.78 7.33
CA GLY A 28 -29.46 -5.00 8.74
C GLY A 28 -29.33 -3.79 9.67
N PRO A 29 -29.87 -3.87 10.90
CA PRO A 29 -29.86 -2.76 11.85
C PRO A 29 -28.41 -2.30 12.04
N LEU A 30 -28.21 -1.00 11.84
CA LEU A 30 -26.94 -0.28 11.98
C LEU A 30 -26.17 -0.88 13.15
N SER A 31 -24.99 -1.46 12.90
CA SER A 31 -24.13 -1.95 13.99
C SER A 31 -23.81 -0.76 14.89
N GLU A 32 -24.55 -0.66 15.99
CA GLU A 32 -24.29 0.25 17.09
C GLU A 32 -22.92 -0.13 17.64
N LEU A 33 -22.00 0.82 17.57
CA LEU A 33 -20.75 0.71 18.30
C LEU A 33 -21.06 0.84 19.80
N PRO A 34 -20.13 0.42 20.68
CA PRO A 34 -20.25 0.71 22.11
C PRO A 34 -20.63 2.18 22.31
N GLU A 35 -21.56 2.45 23.22
CA GLU A 35 -22.07 3.80 23.56
C GLU A 35 -23.11 4.41 22.58
N GLY A 36 -23.75 3.61 21.72
CA GLY A 36 -24.84 4.10 20.84
C GLY A 36 -24.35 4.96 19.67
N LEU A 37 -23.04 4.91 19.40
CA LEU A 37 -22.42 5.59 18.26
C LEU A 37 -22.79 4.88 16.96
N ARG A 38 -23.29 5.66 16.00
CA ARG A 38 -23.57 5.16 14.65
C ARG A 38 -22.26 4.96 13.90
N SER A 39 -22.08 3.80 13.26
CA SER A 39 -20.91 3.49 12.43
C SER A 39 -20.71 4.53 11.29
N ASP A 40 -21.80 5.12 10.85
CA ASP A 40 -21.91 6.17 9.84
C ASP A 40 -21.48 7.56 10.34
N ALA A 41 -21.32 7.73 11.65
CA ALA A 41 -20.74 8.93 12.27
C ALA A 41 -19.22 8.81 12.52
N LEU A 42 -18.62 7.63 12.30
CA LEU A 42 -17.17 7.46 12.44
C LEU A 42 -16.43 8.16 11.30
N TRP A 43 -15.33 8.82 11.63
CA TRP A 43 -14.41 9.40 10.65
C TRP A 43 -13.09 8.63 10.66
N GLY A 44 -12.57 8.31 9.47
CA GLY A 44 -11.26 7.71 9.32
C GLY A 44 -10.15 8.76 9.37
N VAL A 45 -9.04 8.44 10.03
CA VAL A 45 -7.84 9.28 9.99
C VAL A 45 -7.11 9.05 8.66
N ASN A 46 -6.74 10.14 7.99
CA ASN A 46 -6.01 10.14 6.73
C ASN A 46 -4.69 10.88 6.91
N THR A 47 -3.59 10.13 6.78
CA THR A 47 -2.22 10.63 6.87
C THR A 47 -1.52 10.62 5.50
N ALA A 48 -2.25 10.84 4.40
CA ALA A 48 -1.68 10.76 3.05
C ALA A 48 -0.53 11.75 2.82
N ARG A 49 -0.59 12.96 3.40
CA ARG A 49 0.51 13.93 3.31
C ARG A 49 1.76 13.42 4.03
N GLN A 50 1.59 12.77 5.17
CA GLN A 50 2.66 12.18 5.95
C GLN A 50 3.31 11.02 5.18
N GLU A 51 2.51 10.16 4.58
CA GLU A 51 3.01 9.08 3.71
C GLU A 51 3.72 9.63 2.46
N GLN A 52 3.26 10.75 1.90
CA GLN A 52 3.95 11.41 0.78
C GLN A 52 5.31 11.96 1.19
N LYS A 53 5.41 12.60 2.37
CA LYS A 53 6.70 13.06 2.92
C LYS A 53 7.64 11.88 3.14
N LEU A 54 7.14 10.79 3.73
CA LEU A 54 7.91 9.56 3.93
C LEU A 54 8.46 9.01 2.62
N LEU A 55 7.63 8.97 1.56
CA LEU A 55 8.05 8.54 0.24
C LEU A 55 9.10 9.48 -0.36
N GLY A 56 8.95 10.79 -0.20
CA GLY A 56 9.94 11.77 -0.64
C GLY A 56 11.28 11.56 0.05
N TRP A 57 11.27 11.44 1.37
CA TRP A 57 12.47 11.15 2.17
C TRP A 57 13.16 9.83 1.75
N LEU A 58 12.36 8.78 1.48
CA LEU A 58 12.90 7.51 0.98
C LEU A 58 13.50 7.65 -0.43
N GLN A 59 12.90 8.48 -1.29
CA GLN A 59 13.38 8.72 -2.65
C GLN A 59 14.71 9.48 -2.67
N GLU A 60 14.87 10.47 -1.79
CA GLU A 60 16.12 11.23 -1.66
C GLU A 60 17.32 10.36 -1.23
N ARG A 61 17.05 9.29 -0.49
CA ARG A 61 18.06 8.35 0.02
C ARG A 61 18.23 7.09 -0.83
N ALA A 62 17.37 6.89 -1.83
CA ALA A 62 17.42 5.71 -2.67
C ALA A 62 18.53 5.84 -3.72
N PRO A 63 19.28 4.75 -4.00
CA PRO A 63 20.27 4.78 -5.07
C PRO A 63 19.59 4.97 -6.44
N PRO A 64 20.27 5.59 -7.42
CA PRO A 64 19.75 5.68 -8.77
C PRO A 64 19.51 4.27 -9.33
N GLY A 65 18.33 4.04 -9.90
CA GLY A 65 17.93 2.71 -10.39
C GLY A 65 17.39 1.75 -9.31
N ALA A 66 17.03 2.25 -8.13
CA ALA A 66 16.42 1.42 -7.10
C ALA A 66 15.10 0.76 -7.57
N CYS A 67 14.92 -0.51 -7.22
CA CYS A 67 13.89 -1.39 -7.73
C CYS A 67 12.63 -1.46 -6.85
N TYR A 68 12.52 -0.67 -5.77
CA TYR A 68 11.39 -0.74 -4.83
C TYR A 68 10.02 -0.50 -5.49
N LEU A 69 9.92 0.41 -6.47
CA LEU A 69 8.68 0.62 -7.23
C LEU A 69 8.35 -0.60 -8.10
N LYS A 70 9.36 -1.22 -8.70
CA LYS A 70 9.23 -2.46 -9.49
C LYS A 70 8.77 -3.60 -8.59
N CYS A 71 9.31 -3.71 -7.38
CA CYS A 71 8.83 -4.65 -6.36
C CYS A 71 7.34 -4.43 -6.05
N LEU A 72 6.91 -3.18 -5.84
CA LEU A 72 5.50 -2.89 -5.56
C LEU A 72 4.58 -3.27 -6.73
N GLN A 73 5.02 -3.02 -7.96
CA GLN A 73 4.29 -3.43 -9.17
C GLN A 73 4.19 -4.95 -9.28
N LEU A 74 5.27 -5.66 -9.01
CA LEU A 74 5.28 -7.13 -9.02
C LEU A 74 4.44 -7.72 -7.89
N LEU A 75 4.43 -7.12 -6.69
CA LEU A 75 3.53 -7.52 -5.61
C LEU A 75 2.06 -7.36 -5.99
N LYS A 76 1.70 -6.26 -6.66
CA LYS A 76 0.34 -6.06 -7.20
C LYS A 76 0.00 -7.12 -8.24
N ALA A 77 0.91 -7.39 -9.18
CA ALA A 77 0.72 -8.43 -10.18
C ALA A 77 0.57 -9.83 -9.53
N LEU A 78 1.36 -10.14 -8.49
CA LEU A 78 1.25 -11.38 -7.74
C LEU A 78 -0.11 -11.51 -7.06
N ARG A 79 -0.62 -10.44 -6.43
CA ARG A 79 -1.97 -10.38 -5.88
C ARG A 79 -3.02 -10.64 -6.97
N ASP A 80 -2.91 -9.96 -8.11
CA ASP A 80 -3.91 -10.07 -9.18
C ASP A 80 -3.90 -11.46 -9.83
N LEU A 81 -2.73 -12.10 -9.93
CA LEU A 81 -2.60 -13.50 -10.34
C LEU A 81 -3.20 -14.45 -9.31
N GLY A 82 -2.93 -14.24 -8.02
CA GLY A 82 -3.45 -15.07 -6.93
C GLY A 82 -4.97 -15.04 -6.80
N ALA A 83 -5.59 -13.93 -7.21
CA ALA A 83 -7.04 -13.74 -7.25
C ALA A 83 -7.74 -14.57 -8.35
N ARG A 84 -7.01 -15.02 -9.38
CA ARG A 84 -7.59 -15.74 -10.51
C ARG A 84 -8.12 -17.11 -10.07
N GLY A 85 -9.34 -17.43 -10.52
CA GLY A 85 -10.02 -18.68 -10.20
C GLY A 85 -10.56 -18.76 -8.77
N LEU A 86 -10.52 -17.67 -8.01
CA LEU A 86 -11.30 -17.55 -6.77
C LEU A 86 -12.75 -17.24 -7.14
N ASP A 87 -13.69 -17.72 -6.33
CA ASP A 87 -15.08 -17.27 -6.40
C ASP A 87 -15.18 -15.77 -6.03
N PRO A 88 -16.25 -15.07 -6.41
CA PRO A 88 -16.37 -13.63 -6.19
C PRO A 88 -16.22 -13.18 -4.71
N ARG A 89 -16.67 -13.99 -3.74
CA ARG A 89 -16.58 -13.63 -2.32
C ARG A 89 -15.14 -13.78 -1.83
N ALA A 90 -14.50 -14.91 -2.14
CA ALA A 90 -13.09 -15.12 -1.82
C ALA A 90 -12.16 -14.11 -2.53
N ALA A 91 -12.44 -13.76 -3.78
CA ALA A 91 -11.70 -12.74 -4.53
C ALA A 91 -11.83 -11.36 -3.88
N THR A 92 -13.02 -11.02 -3.37
CA THR A 92 -13.26 -9.77 -2.65
C THR A 92 -12.48 -9.74 -1.33
N GLN A 93 -12.53 -10.82 -0.53
CA GLN A 93 -11.78 -10.91 0.72
C GLN A 93 -10.26 -10.88 0.47
N TRP A 94 -9.78 -11.60 -0.54
CA TRP A 94 -8.39 -11.56 -1.01
C TRP A 94 -7.95 -10.14 -1.37
N GLY A 95 -8.74 -9.43 -2.16
CA GLY A 95 -8.45 -8.05 -2.56
C GLY A 95 -8.51 -7.04 -1.41
N ARG A 96 -9.36 -7.27 -0.40
CA ARG A 96 -9.43 -6.45 0.82
C ARG A 96 -8.20 -6.64 1.71
N ILE A 97 -7.82 -7.89 1.98
CA ILE A 97 -6.65 -8.21 2.81
C ILE A 97 -5.36 -7.76 2.10
N LEU A 98 -5.22 -8.06 0.81
CA LEU A 98 -4.07 -7.66 0.00
C LEU A 98 -4.33 -6.34 -0.75
N SER A 99 -4.98 -5.38 -0.09
CA SER A 99 -5.25 -4.08 -0.70
C SER A 99 -3.96 -3.40 -1.18
N SER A 100 -4.08 -2.51 -2.16
CA SER A 100 -2.93 -1.72 -2.62
C SER A 100 -2.27 -0.92 -1.48
N TYR A 101 -3.05 -0.59 -0.45
CA TYR A 101 -2.56 0.07 0.75
C TYR A 101 -1.69 -0.88 1.59
N VAL A 102 -2.17 -2.09 1.90
CA VAL A 102 -1.39 -3.12 2.62
C VAL A 102 -0.09 -3.45 1.90
N LEU A 103 -0.11 -3.62 0.57
CA LEU A 103 1.11 -3.90 -0.21
C LEU A 103 2.11 -2.74 -0.14
N LYS A 104 1.62 -1.50 -0.16
CA LYS A 104 2.47 -0.30 0.00
C LYS A 104 3.07 -0.25 1.41
N THR A 105 2.27 -0.51 2.45
CA THR A 105 2.75 -0.52 3.85
C THR A 105 3.79 -1.60 4.08
N VAL A 106 3.63 -2.80 3.51
CA VAL A 106 4.66 -3.85 3.56
C VAL A 106 5.98 -3.37 2.98
N LEU A 107 5.96 -2.74 1.80
CA LEU A 107 7.17 -2.19 1.19
C LEU A 107 7.82 -1.14 2.09
N LEU A 108 7.03 -0.19 2.58
CA LEU A 108 7.52 0.88 3.46
C LEU A 108 8.10 0.33 4.77
N ALA A 109 7.43 -0.64 5.39
CA ALA A 109 7.90 -1.27 6.62
C ALA A 109 9.26 -1.95 6.41
N VAL A 110 9.42 -2.69 5.30
CA VAL A 110 10.72 -3.32 4.98
C VAL A 110 11.79 -2.26 4.72
N LEU A 111 11.49 -1.20 3.95
CA LEU A 111 12.43 -0.10 3.69
C LEU A 111 12.88 0.61 4.98
N LEU A 112 11.95 0.82 5.92
CA LEU A 112 12.25 1.46 7.21
C LEU A 112 13.02 0.54 8.16
N CYS A 113 12.71 -0.76 8.18
CA CYS A 113 13.43 -1.73 9.00
C CYS A 113 14.91 -1.85 8.60
N GLU A 114 15.24 -1.69 7.33
CA GLU A 114 16.61 -1.84 6.85
C GLU A 114 17.53 -0.68 7.20
N ARG A 115 17.01 0.45 7.71
CA ARG A 115 17.73 1.69 8.10
C ARG A 115 18.73 2.26 7.07
N ALA A 116 18.91 1.63 5.91
CA ALA A 116 19.79 2.02 4.82
C ALA A 116 19.16 1.59 3.48
N PRO A 117 18.25 2.41 2.88
CA PRO A 117 17.76 2.17 1.52
C PRO A 117 18.89 2.20 0.47
N GLU A 118 20.07 2.68 0.85
CA GLU A 118 21.28 2.84 0.04
C GLU A 118 21.87 1.52 -0.48
N GLN A 119 21.62 0.38 0.19
CA GLN A 119 22.28 -0.88 -0.12
C GLN A 119 21.29 -2.00 -0.48
N GLY A 120 21.48 -2.59 -1.66
CA GLY A 120 20.80 -3.80 -2.11
C GLY A 120 19.40 -3.60 -2.69
N TRP A 121 18.93 -2.37 -2.89
CA TRP A 121 17.70 -2.09 -3.64
C TRP A 121 17.94 -1.86 -5.13
N ASP A 122 19.12 -2.14 -5.66
CA ASP A 122 19.36 -2.13 -7.11
C ASP A 122 18.56 -3.23 -7.85
N GLU A 123 18.50 -3.14 -9.19
CA GLU A 123 17.78 -4.13 -10.00
C GLU A 123 18.36 -5.55 -9.94
N ALA A 124 19.67 -5.71 -9.68
CA ALA A 124 20.29 -7.03 -9.62
C ALA A 124 19.74 -7.84 -8.43
N HIS A 125 19.30 -7.16 -7.37
CA HIS A 125 18.71 -7.77 -6.19
C HIS A 125 17.18 -7.89 -6.22
N LEU A 126 16.51 -7.55 -7.34
CA LEU A 126 15.04 -7.54 -7.44
C LEU A 126 14.38 -8.84 -6.95
N GLY A 127 14.92 -9.99 -7.35
CA GLY A 127 14.39 -11.31 -6.94
C GLY A 127 14.48 -11.51 -5.42
N LYS A 128 15.62 -11.18 -4.81
CA LYS A 128 15.85 -11.27 -3.36
C LYS A 128 14.93 -10.33 -2.59
N ARG A 129 14.74 -9.10 -3.08
CA ARG A 129 13.82 -8.12 -2.49
C ARG A 129 12.37 -8.55 -2.58
N MET A 130 11.94 -9.09 -3.71
CA MET A 130 10.61 -9.66 -3.84
C MET A 130 10.38 -10.83 -2.87
N GLU A 131 11.34 -11.73 -2.73
CA GLU A 131 11.22 -12.85 -1.79
C GLU A 131 11.13 -12.36 -0.34
N GLN A 132 11.93 -11.36 0.03
CA GLN A 132 11.86 -10.71 1.34
C GLN A 132 10.49 -10.10 1.62
N LEU A 133 9.93 -9.36 0.66
CA LEU A 133 8.60 -8.75 0.80
C LEU A 133 7.49 -9.81 0.94
N VAL A 134 7.55 -10.89 0.16
CA VAL A 134 6.59 -12.00 0.27
C VAL A 134 6.71 -12.72 1.60
N ARG A 135 7.93 -12.97 2.08
CA ARG A 135 8.18 -13.58 3.41
C ARG A 135 7.65 -12.68 4.53
N PHE A 136 7.94 -11.39 4.49
CA PHE A 136 7.45 -10.42 5.46
C PHE A 136 5.91 -10.36 5.48
N LEU A 137 5.28 -10.25 4.32
CA LEU A 137 3.81 -10.24 4.21
C LEU A 137 3.20 -11.56 4.73
N ARG A 138 3.80 -12.72 4.41
CA ARG A 138 3.38 -14.00 4.98
C ARG A 138 3.44 -13.97 6.50
N ASP A 139 4.56 -13.52 7.07
CA ASP A 139 4.74 -13.51 8.52
C ASP A 139 3.75 -12.56 9.21
N CYS A 140 3.39 -11.45 8.56
CA CYS A 140 2.30 -10.57 9.00
C CYS A 140 0.93 -11.27 8.97
N LEU A 141 0.61 -11.98 7.89
CA LEU A 141 -0.65 -12.70 7.76
C LEU A 141 -0.78 -13.86 8.77
N LEU A 142 0.33 -14.55 9.06
CA LEU A 142 0.37 -15.63 10.05
C LEU A 142 0.43 -15.13 11.51
N GLY A 143 0.42 -13.80 11.73
CA GLY A 143 0.48 -13.20 13.07
C GLY A 143 1.84 -13.36 13.76
N ARG A 144 2.90 -13.69 13.02
CA ARG A 144 4.28 -13.77 13.54
C ARG A 144 4.93 -12.39 13.65
N GLN A 145 4.43 -11.45 12.87
CA GLN A 145 4.82 -10.04 12.87
C GLN A 145 3.55 -9.18 12.76
N THR A 146 3.56 -7.97 13.31
CA THR A 146 2.44 -7.04 13.18
C THR A 146 2.70 -6.06 12.05
N LEU A 147 1.73 -5.86 11.17
CA LEU A 147 1.82 -4.86 10.09
C LEU A 147 1.22 -3.54 10.57
N PHE A 148 2.03 -2.75 11.24
CA PHE A 148 1.61 -1.44 11.69
C PHE A 148 1.50 -0.44 10.53
N HIS A 149 0.56 0.49 10.66
CA HIS A 149 0.47 1.68 9.82
C HIS A 149 1.80 2.49 9.92
N CYS A 150 2.36 2.96 8.81
CA CYS A 150 3.70 3.60 8.82
C CYS A 150 3.82 4.87 9.67
N VAL A 151 2.73 5.64 9.77
CA VAL A 151 2.66 6.89 10.56
C VAL A 151 2.08 6.66 11.96
N LEU A 152 0.93 5.98 12.05
CA LEU A 152 0.16 5.73 13.29
C LEU A 152 0.54 4.42 13.99
N GLY A 153 1.68 3.83 13.63
CA GLY A 153 2.16 2.55 14.13
C GLY A 153 3.15 2.70 15.29
N LEU A 154 3.47 1.59 15.94
CA LEU A 154 4.50 1.58 16.97
C LEU A 154 5.84 1.96 16.34
N GLY A 155 6.51 2.97 16.90
CA GLY A 155 7.76 3.50 16.34
C GLY A 155 7.59 4.07 14.93
N GLY A 156 6.39 4.60 14.61
CA GLY A 156 6.08 5.20 13.31
C GLY A 156 7.11 6.25 12.88
N ALA A 157 7.13 6.55 11.58
CA ALA A 157 8.14 7.40 10.95
C ALA A 157 8.03 8.90 11.31
N ALA A 158 7.60 9.25 12.53
CA ALA A 158 7.39 10.60 13.00
C ALA A 158 8.63 11.50 12.83
N ALA A 159 9.83 10.95 13.00
CA ALA A 159 11.08 11.66 12.77
C ALA A 159 11.23 12.15 11.31
N GLU A 160 10.84 11.33 10.34
CA GLU A 160 11.02 11.63 8.91
C GLU A 160 9.83 12.39 8.30
N VAL A 161 8.70 12.38 8.99
CA VAL A 161 7.41 12.79 8.44
C VAL A 161 6.87 14.07 9.07
N GLY A 162 7.47 14.49 10.19
CA GLY A 162 7.14 15.71 10.92
C GLY A 162 6.11 15.49 12.03
N PRO A 163 5.64 16.58 12.66
CA PRO A 163 4.78 16.51 13.82
C PRO A 163 3.43 15.85 13.48
N LEU A 164 2.84 15.22 14.50
CA LEU A 164 1.50 14.67 14.47
C LEU A 164 0.68 15.32 15.59
N PRO A 165 -0.64 15.53 15.37
CA PRO A 165 -1.54 16.02 16.41
C PRO A 165 -1.43 15.17 17.69
N LYS A 166 -1.46 15.82 18.86
CA LYS A 166 -1.27 15.17 20.17
C LYS A 166 -2.16 13.93 20.35
N VAL A 167 -3.45 14.05 20.00
CA VAL A 167 -4.45 12.97 20.08
C VAL A 167 -4.01 11.72 19.30
N LEU A 168 -3.35 11.89 18.15
CA LEU A 168 -2.89 10.76 17.33
C LEU A 168 -1.57 10.17 17.83
N ARG A 169 -0.73 10.96 18.49
CA ARG A 169 0.50 10.47 19.13
C ARG A 169 0.24 9.63 20.37
N GLU A 170 -0.85 9.94 21.08
CA GLU A 170 -1.27 9.23 22.30
C GLU A 170 -2.20 8.04 22.01
N ALA A 171 -2.66 7.90 20.77
CA ALA A 171 -3.52 6.81 20.35
C ALA A 171 -2.78 5.46 20.30
N ALA A 172 -3.53 4.36 20.48
CA ALA A 172 -2.98 3.03 20.30
C ALA A 172 -2.47 2.82 18.86
N PRO A 173 -1.34 2.10 18.68
CA PRO A 173 -0.81 1.78 17.36
C PRO A 173 -1.83 1.07 16.46
N VAL A 174 -1.91 1.51 15.21
CA VAL A 174 -2.85 0.93 14.23
C VAL A 174 -2.22 -0.29 13.54
N ASP A 175 -2.73 -1.48 13.84
CA ASP A 175 -2.46 -2.72 13.08
C ASP A 175 -3.43 -2.84 11.90
N LEU A 176 -2.88 -2.87 10.68
CA LEU A 176 -3.67 -2.95 9.45
C LEU A 176 -4.37 -4.30 9.25
N LEU A 177 -3.90 -5.35 9.93
CA LEU A 177 -4.44 -6.70 9.79
C LEU A 177 -5.37 -7.12 10.93
N ALA A 178 -5.48 -6.30 11.98
CA ALA A 178 -6.28 -6.61 13.17
C ALA A 178 -7.79 -6.80 12.86
N ALA A 179 -8.30 -6.09 11.86
CA ALA A 179 -9.71 -6.18 11.45
C ALA A 179 -10.07 -7.47 10.69
N PHE A 180 -9.08 -8.30 10.33
CA PHE A 180 -9.31 -9.53 9.59
C PHE A 180 -9.19 -10.77 10.49
N ASP A 181 -10.14 -11.68 10.33
CA ASP A 181 -10.14 -12.95 11.04
C ASP A 181 -8.89 -13.77 10.73
N ARG A 182 -8.44 -14.55 11.72
CA ARG A 182 -7.19 -15.30 11.62
C ARG A 182 -7.22 -16.34 10.50
N GLN A 183 -8.33 -17.05 10.35
CA GLN A 183 -8.47 -18.12 9.36
C GLN A 183 -8.36 -17.57 7.92
N ALA A 184 -9.01 -16.44 7.63
CA ALA A 184 -8.89 -15.78 6.34
C ALA A 184 -7.46 -15.32 6.07
N ARG A 185 -6.77 -14.76 7.07
CA ARG A 185 -5.36 -14.37 6.91
C ARG A 185 -4.47 -15.57 6.60
N GLU A 186 -4.68 -16.71 7.25
CA GLU A 186 -3.95 -17.96 7.00
C GLU A 186 -4.21 -18.50 5.59
N LEU A 187 -5.47 -18.47 5.11
CA LEU A 187 -5.82 -18.86 3.75
C LEU A 187 -5.16 -17.95 2.70
N VAL A 188 -5.17 -16.63 2.95
CA VAL A 188 -4.46 -15.66 2.10
C VAL A 188 -2.96 -15.93 2.10
N ALA A 189 -2.36 -16.23 3.26
CA ALA A 189 -0.93 -16.57 3.34
C ALA A 189 -0.59 -17.82 2.54
N ALA A 190 -1.38 -18.89 2.66
CA ALA A 190 -1.20 -20.13 1.91
C ALA A 190 -1.33 -19.90 0.39
N ARG A 191 -2.33 -19.13 -0.03
CA ARG A 191 -2.55 -18.80 -1.44
C ARG A 191 -1.46 -17.87 -1.99
N LEU A 192 -0.99 -16.90 -1.22
CA LEU A 192 0.13 -16.03 -1.58
C LEU A 192 1.40 -16.86 -1.84
N LEU A 193 1.73 -17.77 -0.94
CA LEU A 193 2.91 -18.64 -1.08
C LEU A 193 2.80 -19.60 -2.26
N SER A 194 1.63 -20.22 -2.45
CA SER A 194 1.43 -21.10 -3.60
C SER A 194 1.52 -20.35 -4.94
N THR A 195 1.00 -19.11 -4.99
CA THR A 195 1.12 -18.24 -6.16
C THR A 195 2.58 -17.83 -6.40
N TRP A 196 3.32 -17.47 -5.35
CA TRP A 196 4.74 -17.12 -5.43
C TRP A 196 5.59 -18.28 -5.95
N ARG A 197 5.41 -19.49 -5.41
CA ARG A 197 6.14 -20.69 -5.85
C ARG A 197 5.84 -21.06 -7.31
N ARG A 198 4.62 -20.77 -7.77
CA ARG A 198 4.18 -21.02 -9.15
C ARG A 198 4.38 -19.84 -10.09
N LEU A 199 5.03 -18.77 -9.63
CA LEU A 199 5.16 -17.53 -10.39
C LEU A 199 5.83 -17.75 -11.76
N PRO A 200 6.92 -18.52 -11.91
CA PRO A 200 7.52 -18.76 -13.23
C PRO A 200 6.58 -19.42 -14.24
N GLN A 201 5.71 -20.33 -13.79
CA GLN A 201 4.71 -20.99 -14.62
C GLN A 201 3.56 -20.05 -14.95
N LEU A 202 3.11 -19.25 -13.97
CA LEU A 202 2.07 -18.25 -14.16
C LEU A 202 2.50 -17.13 -15.08
N LEU A 203 3.76 -16.69 -15.03
CA LEU A 203 4.32 -15.70 -15.95
C LEU A 203 4.44 -16.26 -17.37
N ARG A 204 4.71 -17.55 -17.55
CA ARG A 204 4.65 -18.17 -18.89
C ARG A 204 3.24 -18.22 -19.46
N ALA A 205 2.25 -18.53 -18.62
CA ALA A 205 0.84 -18.61 -19.04
C ALA A 205 0.17 -17.23 -19.22
N TYR A 206 0.57 -16.23 -18.43
CA TYR A 206 -0.13 -14.95 -18.30
C TYR A 206 0.77 -13.70 -18.40
N GLY A 207 2.05 -13.86 -18.72
CA GLY A 207 3.02 -12.75 -18.80
C GLY A 207 3.10 -12.08 -20.17
N GLY A 208 2.28 -12.48 -21.13
CA GLY A 208 2.18 -11.81 -22.42
C GLY A 208 1.68 -10.36 -22.27
N PRO A 209 2.07 -9.43 -23.18
CA PRO A 209 1.68 -8.01 -23.13
C PRO A 209 0.16 -7.80 -22.99
N ARG A 210 -0.63 -8.70 -23.58
CA ARG A 210 -2.11 -8.69 -23.56
C ARG A 210 -2.72 -8.83 -22.15
N TYR A 211 -1.99 -9.43 -21.20
CA TYR A 211 -2.47 -9.71 -19.85
C TYR A 211 -1.88 -8.76 -18.80
N LEU A 212 -0.69 -8.20 -19.06
CA LEU A 212 -0.04 -7.19 -18.22
C LEU A 212 -0.52 -5.75 -18.51
N ALA A 213 -1.11 -5.48 -19.69
CA ALA A 213 -1.65 -4.17 -20.06
C ALA A 213 -2.80 -3.66 -19.18
N ARG A 214 -3.32 -4.48 -18.24
CA ARG A 214 -4.28 -4.03 -17.22
C ARG A 214 -3.61 -3.33 -16.03
N CYS A 215 -2.29 -3.40 -15.90
CA CYS A 215 -1.52 -2.58 -14.97
C CYS A 215 -1.22 -1.25 -15.65
N SER A 216 -1.86 -0.16 -15.22
CA SER A 216 -1.57 1.17 -15.74
C SER A 216 -0.09 1.51 -15.56
N PRO A 217 0.61 1.99 -16.60
CA PRO A 217 2.00 2.39 -16.47
C PRO A 217 2.13 3.60 -15.53
N PRO A 218 3.23 3.74 -14.78
CA PRO A 218 3.53 4.97 -14.08
C PRO A 218 3.72 6.08 -15.12
N ARG A 219 3.11 7.24 -14.85
CA ARG A 219 3.28 8.46 -15.65
C ARG A 219 4.74 8.89 -15.55
N SER A 220 5.56 8.48 -16.50
CA SER A 220 6.90 9.04 -16.69
C SER A 220 6.75 10.54 -16.91
N GLN A 221 7.45 11.31 -16.10
CA GLN A 221 7.58 12.75 -16.28
C GLN A 221 8.17 12.97 -17.68
N ARG A 222 7.45 13.71 -18.53
CA ARG A 222 8.02 14.21 -19.78
C ARG A 222 9.21 15.09 -19.41
N PRO A 223 10.40 14.91 -20.00
CA PRO A 223 11.38 15.99 -20.00
C PRO A 223 10.77 17.15 -20.79
N GLN A 224 10.67 18.30 -20.14
CA GLN A 224 10.34 19.56 -20.80
C GLN A 224 11.45 19.82 -21.82
N HIS A 225 11.13 19.68 -23.10
CA HIS A 225 12.02 20.12 -24.17
C HIS A 225 11.92 21.64 -24.21
N THR A 226 12.97 22.32 -23.77
CA THR A 226 13.22 23.73 -24.03
C THR A 226 13.33 23.89 -25.54
N GLN A 227 12.35 24.53 -26.17
CA GLN A 227 12.49 25.08 -27.52
C GLN A 227 12.55 26.59 -27.37
N GLY A 228 13.75 27.12 -27.62
CA GLY A 228 14.01 28.56 -27.72
C GLY A 228 13.29 29.14 -28.94
N PHE A 229 12.71 30.31 -28.74
CA PHE A 229 12.28 31.18 -29.83
C PHE A 229 13.49 31.99 -30.32
N PRO A 230 13.75 32.06 -31.63
CA PRO A 230 14.79 32.93 -32.16
C PRO A 230 14.33 34.40 -32.13
N LYS A 231 15.28 35.26 -31.76
CA LYS A 231 15.27 36.70 -32.10
C LYS A 231 15.24 36.83 -33.61
N ASP A 232 14.41 37.75 -34.11
CA ASP A 232 14.77 38.64 -35.21
C ASP A 232 13.86 39.89 -35.14
N GLU A 233 14.50 41.01 -34.81
CA GLU A 233 14.14 42.38 -35.24
C GLU A 233 14.45 42.51 -36.75
N PRO A 234 13.99 43.56 -37.47
CA PRO A 234 13.55 44.88 -37.00
C PRO A 234 12.12 45.30 -37.39
#